data_AF-A0A954F6M4-F1
#
_entry.id   AF-A0A954F6M4-F1
#
_cell.length_a   1.000
_cell.length_b   1.000
_cell.length_c   1.000
_cell.angle_alpha   90.00
_cell.angle_beta   90.00
_cell.angle_gamma   90.00
#
_symmetry.space_group_name_H-M   'P 1'
#
loop_
_entity.id
_entity.type
_entity.pdbx_description
1 polymer ?
#
loop_
_entity_poly.entity_id
_entity_poly.type
_entity_poly.pdbx_seq_one_letter_code
_entity_poly.pdbx_strand_id
1 'polypeptide(L)'
;LWDAGHFIAIATHDEFMAQELMEHVKQAGIPREQYDFEVLLGVREVLWQGWLNDGLPVRVYVPYGPEWRAYSQRRLRKNPQMLKAVALGLFRRQVASGS
;
A
#
# COMPACT_ATOMS: atom_id res chain seq x y z
N LEU A 1 -15.36 -10.65 -7.96
CA LEU A 1 -14.00 -10.96 -8.45
C LEU A 1 -13.49 -12.25 -7.83
N TRP A 2 -13.48 -12.39 -6.49
CA TRP A 2 -13.19 -13.67 -5.83
C TRP A 2 -14.17 -14.78 -6.19
N ASP A 3 -15.48 -14.49 -6.29
CA ASP A 3 -16.47 -15.49 -6.73
C ASP A 3 -16.21 -16.04 -8.14
N ALA A 4 -15.46 -15.29 -8.96
CA ALA A 4 -15.04 -15.70 -10.30
C ALA A 4 -13.66 -16.40 -10.31
N GLY A 5 -13.08 -16.68 -9.13
CA GLY A 5 -11.80 -17.37 -8.98
C GLY A 5 -10.56 -16.52 -9.28
N HIS A 6 -10.69 -15.19 -9.26
CA HIS A 6 -9.55 -14.31 -9.52
C HIS A 6 -8.75 -13.99 -8.25
N PHE A 7 -7.43 -13.98 -8.41
CA PHE A 7 -6.52 -13.33 -7.46
C PHE A 7 -6.74 -11.81 -7.48
N ILE A 8 -6.81 -11.17 -6.31
CA ILE A 8 -7.04 -9.73 -6.20
C ILE A 8 -5.83 -9.02 -5.59
N ALA A 9 -5.26 -8.10 -6.34
CA ALA A 9 -4.25 -7.16 -5.85
C ALA A 9 -4.91 -5.90 -5.30
N ILE A 10 -4.69 -5.62 -4.02
CA ILE A 10 -5.33 -4.54 -3.27
C ILE A 10 -4.31 -3.40 -3.11
N ALA A 11 -4.23 -2.53 -4.11
CA ALA A 11 -3.30 -1.41 -4.10
C ALA A 11 -3.82 -0.22 -3.28
N THR A 12 -3.45 -0.13 -2.00
CA THR A 12 -3.91 0.94 -1.11
C THR A 12 -2.90 1.33 -0.03
N HIS A 13 -2.93 2.60 0.38
CA HIS A 13 -2.25 3.10 1.59
C HIS A 13 -3.27 3.61 2.63
N ASP A 14 -4.56 3.44 2.35
CA ASP A 14 -5.63 3.82 3.25
C ASP A 14 -5.87 2.68 4.24
N GLU A 15 -5.66 2.98 5.50
CA GLU A 15 -5.78 2.04 6.61
C GLU A 15 -7.22 1.62 6.87
N PHE A 16 -8.17 2.55 6.74
CA PHE A 16 -9.57 2.26 6.98
C PHE A 16 -10.10 1.31 5.90
N MET A 17 -9.83 1.60 4.62
CA MET A 17 -10.21 0.71 3.53
C MET A 17 -9.54 -0.66 3.64
N ALA A 18 -8.27 -0.70 4.04
CA ALA A 18 -7.56 -1.96 4.24
C ALA A 18 -8.18 -2.78 5.37
N GLN A 19 -8.54 -2.16 6.51
CA GLN A 19 -9.19 -2.82 7.63
C GLN A 19 -10.59 -3.37 7.27
N GLU A 20 -11.42 -2.58 6.60
CA GLU A 20 -12.73 -3.05 6.14
C GLU A 20 -12.59 -4.26 5.22
N LEU A 21 -11.62 -4.22 4.31
CA LEU A 21 -11.38 -5.33 3.41
C LEU A 21 -10.84 -6.57 4.13
N MET A 22 -9.97 -6.40 5.13
CA MET A 22 -9.49 -7.50 5.99
C MET A 22 -10.65 -8.22 6.70
N GLU A 23 -11.59 -7.46 7.25
CA GLU A 23 -12.78 -8.03 7.87
C GLU A 23 -13.65 -8.75 6.84
N HIS A 24 -13.81 -8.18 5.64
CA HIS A 24 -14.54 -8.83 4.56
C HIS A 24 -13.90 -10.17 4.13
N VAL A 25 -12.58 -10.21 3.87
CA VAL A 25 -11.91 -11.47 3.47
C VAL A 25 -11.98 -12.52 4.56
N LYS A 26 -11.92 -12.11 5.84
CA LYS A 26 -12.09 -12.99 6.98
C LYS A 26 -13.49 -13.58 7.06
N GLN A 27 -14.52 -12.74 6.92
CA GLN A 27 -15.93 -13.16 6.96
C GLN A 27 -16.29 -14.08 5.78
N ALA A 28 -15.78 -13.77 4.59
CA ALA A 28 -15.98 -14.55 3.38
C ALA A 28 -15.09 -15.80 3.29
N GLY A 29 -14.18 -16.02 4.26
CA GLY A 29 -13.29 -17.17 4.28
C GLY A 29 -12.31 -17.19 3.10
N ILE A 30 -11.94 -16.03 2.57
CA ILE A 30 -11.01 -15.93 1.44
C ILE A 30 -9.60 -16.31 1.90
N PRO A 31 -8.97 -17.32 1.28
CA PRO A 31 -7.65 -17.77 1.67
C PRO A 31 -6.58 -16.73 1.30
N ARG A 32 -5.47 -16.69 2.06
CA ARG A 32 -4.41 -15.67 1.90
C ARG A 32 -3.71 -15.76 0.54
N GLU A 33 -3.79 -16.90 -0.14
CA GLU A 33 -3.21 -17.13 -1.46
C GLU A 33 -4.02 -16.50 -2.60
N GLN A 34 -5.21 -15.95 -2.31
CA GLN A 34 -6.11 -15.34 -3.29
C GLN A 34 -6.03 -13.81 -3.32
N TYR A 35 -5.14 -13.20 -2.54
CA TYR A 35 -4.97 -11.75 -2.55
C TYR A 35 -3.60 -11.30 -2.05
N ASP A 36 -3.24 -10.05 -2.36
CA ASP A 36 -2.18 -9.31 -1.69
C ASP A 36 -2.54 -7.84 -1.50
N PHE A 37 -1.89 -7.21 -0.52
CA PHE A 37 -1.89 -5.76 -0.36
C PHE A 37 -0.69 -5.17 -1.09
N GLU A 38 -0.92 -4.26 -2.03
CA GLU A 38 0.14 -3.60 -2.79
C GLU A 38 0.36 -2.16 -2.31
N VAL A 39 1.62 -1.84 -2.01
CA VAL A 39 2.04 -0.53 -1.48
C VAL A 39 3.25 0.00 -2.22
N LEU A 40 3.49 1.31 -2.12
CA LEU A 40 4.68 1.97 -2.64
C LEU A 40 5.75 2.01 -1.55
N LEU A 41 7.00 1.70 -1.92
CA LEU A 41 8.15 1.89 -1.05
C LEU A 41 8.21 3.34 -0.53
N GLY A 42 8.41 3.52 0.78
CA GLY A 42 8.53 4.83 1.41
C GLY A 42 7.21 5.53 1.75
N VAL A 43 6.04 4.93 1.45
CA VAL A 43 4.73 5.52 1.76
C VAL A 43 4.06 4.74 2.88
N ARG A 44 3.71 5.43 3.98
CA ARG A 44 3.07 4.86 5.17
C ARG A 44 3.71 3.55 5.64
N GLU A 45 5.03 3.52 5.77
CA GLU A 45 5.80 2.29 6.04
C GLU A 45 5.36 1.54 7.30
N VAL A 46 5.05 2.28 8.37
CA VAL A 46 4.55 1.70 9.63
C VAL A 46 3.27 0.89 9.43
N LEU A 47 2.38 1.34 8.54
CA LEU A 47 1.09 0.69 8.29
C LEU A 47 1.29 -0.71 7.69
N TRP A 48 1.99 -0.78 6.55
CA TRP A 48 2.16 -2.05 5.85
C TRP A 48 3.20 -2.97 6.50
N GLN A 49 4.11 -2.43 7.32
CA GLN A 49 4.93 -3.24 8.21
C GLN A 49 4.07 -3.92 9.29
N GLY A 50 3.04 -3.25 9.81
CA GLY A 50 2.04 -3.87 10.68
C GLY A 50 1.36 -5.06 9.99
N TRP A 51 0.92 -4.88 8.75
CA TRP A 51 0.31 -5.96 7.97
C TRP A 51 1.23 -7.17 7.77
N LEU A 52 2.52 -6.93 7.49
CA LEU A 52 3.52 -7.99 7.41
C LEU A 52 3.66 -8.75 8.74
N ASN A 53 3.68 -8.04 9.87
CA ASN A 53 3.75 -8.66 11.21
C ASN A 53 2.52 -9.51 11.53
N ASP A 54 1.35 -9.13 11.01
CA ASP A 54 0.11 -9.90 11.11
C ASP A 54 0.05 -11.10 10.13
N GLY A 55 1.12 -11.29 9.35
CA GLY A 55 1.28 -12.36 8.37
C GLY A 55 0.47 -12.15 7.09
N LEU A 56 0.03 -10.93 6.80
CA LEU A 56 -0.69 -10.64 5.56
C LEU A 56 0.26 -10.62 4.36
N PRO A 57 -0.18 -11.10 3.19
CA PRO A 57 0.58 -11.00 1.96
C PRO A 57 0.68 -9.54 1.52
N VAL A 58 1.90 -8.99 1.49
CA VAL A 58 2.17 -7.61 1.08
C VAL A 58 3.20 -7.59 -0.04
N ARG A 59 2.92 -6.83 -1.10
CA ARG A 59 3.85 -6.56 -2.21
C ARG A 59 4.25 -5.09 -2.20
N VAL A 60 5.55 -4.83 -2.14
CA VAL A 60 6.10 -3.47 -2.15
C VAL A 60 6.61 -3.12 -3.54
N TYR A 61 6.02 -2.10 -4.15
CA TYR A 61 6.47 -1.52 -5.42
C TYR A 61 7.72 -0.67 -5.18
N VAL A 62 8.85 -1.15 -5.70
CA VAL A 62 10.16 -0.51 -5.58
C VAL A 62 10.53 0.17 -6.89
N PRO A 63 10.56 1.51 -6.96
CA PRO A 63 11.11 2.21 -8.12
C PRO A 63 12.64 2.04 -8.19
N TYR A 64 13.20 1.79 -9.37
CA TYR A 64 14.64 1.54 -9.56
C TYR A 64 15.18 2.20 -10.85
N GLY A 65 16.51 2.28 -10.96
CA GLY A 65 17.25 2.81 -12.12
C GLY A 65 17.50 4.33 -12.07
N PRO A 66 18.48 4.88 -12.82
CA PRO A 66 18.92 6.29 -12.68
C PRO A 66 17.81 7.34 -12.82
N GLU A 67 16.82 7.07 -13.68
CA GLU A 67 15.72 7.97 -14.01
C GLU A 67 14.47 7.80 -13.14
N TRP A 68 14.54 6.96 -12.11
CA TRP A 68 13.39 6.65 -11.24
C TRP A 68 12.72 7.91 -10.68
N ARG A 69 13.52 8.92 -10.33
CA ARG A 69 13.06 10.18 -9.75
C ARG A 69 12.27 11.01 -10.77
N ALA A 70 12.79 11.16 -11.99
CA ALA A 70 12.12 11.90 -13.05
C ALA A 70 10.81 11.21 -13.47
N TYR A 71 10.81 9.88 -13.58
CA TYR A 71 9.60 9.10 -13.84
C TYR A 71 8.52 9.28 -12.76
N SER A 72 8.89 9.11 -11.49
CA SER A 72 7.98 9.25 -10.35
C SER A 72 7.41 10.67 -10.27
N GLN A 73 8.22 11.70 -10.43
CA GLN A 73 7.76 13.10 -10.45
C GLN A 73 6.75 13.35 -11.58
N ARG A 74 6.98 12.81 -12.78
CA ARG A 74 6.08 12.97 -13.93
C ARG A 74 4.73 12.29 -13.69
N ARG A 75 4.72 11.11 -13.06
CA ARG A 75 3.50 10.38 -12.68
C ARG A 75 2.73 11.09 -11.58
N LEU A 76 3.43 11.65 -10.58
CA LEU A 76 2.83 12.39 -9.49
C LEU A 76 2.22 13.72 -9.95
N ARG A 77 2.88 14.47 -10.85
CA ARG A 77 2.32 15.71 -11.41
C ARG A 77 1.04 15.50 -12.20
N LYS A 78 0.86 14.31 -12.79
CA LYS A 78 -0.37 13.92 -13.50
C LYS A 78 -1.49 13.42 -12.57
N ASN A 79 -1.19 13.17 -11.29
CA ASN A 79 -2.16 12.64 -10.32
C ASN A 79 -2.04 13.38 -8.96
N PRO A 80 -2.64 14.57 -8.84
CA PRO A 80 -2.47 15.43 -7.66
C PRO A 80 -2.95 14.79 -6.35
N GLN A 81 -3.92 13.86 -6.41
CA GLN A 81 -4.38 13.10 -5.23
C GLN A 81 -3.31 12.10 -4.73
N MET A 82 -2.62 11.41 -5.63
CA MET A 82 -1.48 10.53 -5.28
C MET A 82 -0.32 11.34 -4.71
N LEU A 83 -0.04 12.52 -5.28
CA LEU A 83 0.98 13.41 -4.74
C LEU A 83 0.69 13.82 -3.30
N LYS A 84 -0.57 14.13 -2.97
CA LYS A 84 -1.00 14.44 -1.60
C LYS A 84 -0.81 13.25 -0.66
N ALA A 85 -1.18 12.05 -1.08
CA ALA A 85 -1.03 10.82 -0.27
C ALA A 85 0.46 10.50 0.01
N VAL A 86 1.31 10.58 -1.02
CA VAL A 86 2.76 10.37 -0.87
C VAL A 86 3.40 11.46 0.00
N ALA A 87 3.07 12.73 -0.24
CA ALA A 87 3.62 13.85 0.53
C ALA A 87 3.24 13.76 2.01
N LEU A 88 1.98 13.44 2.32
CA LEU A 88 1.52 13.25 3.70
C LEU A 88 2.21 12.05 4.37
N GLY A 89 2.44 10.97 3.62
CA GLY A 89 3.16 9.79 4.09
C GLY A 89 4.62 10.07 4.45
N LEU A 90 5.32 10.89 3.64
CA LEU A 90 6.69 11.30 3.91
C LEU A 90 6.80 12.28 5.09
N PHE A 91 5.84 13.20 5.25
CA PHE A 91 5.85 14.20 6.32
C PHE A 91 5.68 13.59 7.72
N ARG A 92 4.90 12.51 7.86
CA ARG A 92 4.73 11.80 9.15
C ARG A 92 5.98 11.04 9.61
N ARG A 93 6.93 10.73 8.72
CA ARG A 93 8.19 10.05 9.07
C ARG A 93 9.13 10.91 9.92
N GLN A 94 9.04 12.25 9.82
CA GLN A 94 9.91 13.16 10.57
C GLN A 94 9.50 13.40 12.02
N VAL A 95 8.24 13.12 12.39
CA VAL A 95 7.77 13.34 13.76
C VAL A 95 8.07 12.14 14.67
N ALA A 96 8.15 10.93 14.11
CA ALA A 96 8.37 9.69 14.88
C ALA A 96 9.84 9.38 15.18
N SER A 97 10.81 10.14 14.64
CA SER A 97 12.24 9.98 14.92
C SER A 97 12.80 11.08 15.84
N GLY A 98 11.93 11.79 16.56
CA GLY A 98 12.27 12.96 17.37
C GLY A 98 11.67 12.93 18.78
N SER A 99 11.55 11.74 19.38
CA SER A 99 11.19 11.54 20.80
C SER A 99 12.01 10.41 21.40
#